data_AF-A0A9Y1BRJ9-F1
#
_entry.id   AF-A0A9Y1BRJ9-F1
#
_cell.length_a   1.000
_cell.length_b   1.000
_cell.length_c   1.000
_cell.angle_alpha   90.00
_cell.angle_beta   90.00
_cell.angle_gamma   90.00
#
_symmetry.space_group_name_H-M   'P 1'
#
loop_
_entity.id
_entity.type
_entity.pdbx_description
1 polymer ?
#
loop_
_entity_poly.entity_id
_entity_poly.type
_entity_poly.pdbx_seq_one_letter_code
_entity_poly.pdbx_strand_id
1 'polypeptide(L)'
;MKKIEYQCNVCLKQRIMALPENIDFNVDTRGLMDIIDVHKCKGNKENAILLHVDSDLNVRTQIPVKKENDVSSIPELPLPSPQKVERSKIEIITDHLIRIRNIDFFQINDKIRNKIFVFDQTNKNDLDKIIIDDQFLEIQILTEKEVQENQIKKWLNEIKEAYSKAIYIDIKALELLLKFLDNKIINEMSLNDQIALELILNSICSIPQTIKEDIEFEEIFNGIDTVESRNLDSILEKCKNNEKNNILQVYNELKNNFSFSEYISILANLVEKEIIKIFTLMFVDKK
;
A
#
# COMPACT_ATOMS: atom_id res chain seq x y z
N MET A 1 -14.31 0.29 -19.09
CA MET A 1 -12.95 0.00 -18.57
C MET A 1 -12.05 1.21 -18.81
N LYS A 2 -11.49 1.79 -17.74
CA LYS A 2 -10.52 2.90 -17.80
C LYS A 2 -9.12 2.33 -18.05
N LYS A 3 -8.16 3.16 -18.49
CA LYS A 3 -6.76 2.72 -18.67
C LYS A 3 -5.79 3.88 -18.57
N ILE A 4 -4.59 3.59 -18.07
CA ILE A 4 -3.43 4.48 -18.18
C ILE A 4 -2.51 3.87 -19.25
N GLU A 5 -2.21 4.64 -20.29
CA GLU A 5 -1.29 4.25 -21.36
C GLU A 5 -0.10 5.21 -21.43
N TYR A 6 1.09 4.66 -21.62
CA TYR A 6 2.28 5.47 -21.87
C TYR A 6 3.36 4.69 -22.62
N GLN A 7 4.34 5.40 -23.19
CA GLN A 7 5.55 4.79 -23.74
C GLN A 7 6.70 5.00 -22.76
N CYS A 8 7.30 3.91 -22.27
CA CYS A 8 8.40 3.97 -21.33
C CYS A 8 9.61 4.71 -21.92
N ASN A 9 10.06 5.79 -21.28
CA ASN A 9 11.19 6.60 -21.75
C ASN A 9 12.55 5.88 -21.68
N VAL A 10 12.65 4.74 -20.99
CA VAL A 10 13.89 3.93 -20.88
C VAL A 10 13.94 2.83 -21.95
N CYS A 11 12.89 2.01 -22.07
CA CYS A 11 12.89 0.88 -23.01
C CYS A 11 12.10 1.13 -24.30
N LEU A 12 11.41 2.27 -24.41
CA LEU A 12 10.58 2.69 -25.56
C LEU A 12 9.40 1.76 -25.87
N LYS A 13 9.10 0.80 -24.99
CA LYS A 13 7.91 -0.06 -25.10
C LYS A 13 6.65 0.68 -24.67
N GLN A 14 5.55 0.37 -25.34
CA GLN A 14 4.23 0.85 -24.97
C GLN A 14 3.68 0.01 -23.81
N ARG A 15 3.23 0.68 -22.75
CA ARG A 15 2.76 0.11 -21.49
C ARG A 15 1.30 0.49 -21.28
N ILE A 16 0.52 -0.44 -20.75
CA ILE A 16 -0.89 -0.22 -20.41
C ILE A 16 -1.20 -0.81 -19.04
N MET A 17 -1.90 -0.04 -18.22
CA MET A 17 -2.55 -0.54 -17.00
C MET A 17 -4.06 -0.38 -17.18
N ALA A 18 -4.77 -1.50 -17.25
CA ALA A 18 -6.23 -1.50 -17.28
C ALA A 18 -6.76 -1.24 -15.87
N LEU A 19 -7.77 -0.38 -15.75
CA LEU A 19 -8.39 0.01 -14.50
C LEU A 19 -9.88 -0.37 -14.53
N PRO A 20 -10.39 -1.06 -13.49
CA PRO A 20 -11.82 -1.17 -13.23
C PRO A 20 -12.48 0.21 -13.22
N GLU A 21 -13.75 0.25 -13.64
CA GLU A 21 -14.48 1.51 -13.83
C GLU A 21 -14.63 2.32 -12.54
N ASN A 22 -14.74 1.60 -11.42
CA ASN A 22 -15.02 2.14 -10.10
C ASN A 22 -13.77 2.52 -9.31
N ILE A 23 -12.56 2.32 -9.84
CA ILE A 23 -11.36 2.80 -9.15
C ILE A 23 -11.31 4.32 -9.25
N ASP A 24 -11.16 4.94 -8.08
CA ASP A 24 -11.02 6.37 -7.91
C ASP A 24 -9.65 6.66 -7.30
N PHE A 25 -8.88 7.49 -7.98
CA PHE A 25 -7.56 7.92 -7.53
C PHE A 25 -7.64 9.39 -7.18
N ASN A 26 -7.03 9.76 -6.06
CA ASN A 26 -6.97 11.14 -5.63
C ASN A 26 -5.80 11.83 -6.34
N VAL A 27 -6.08 12.97 -6.96
CA VAL A 27 -5.04 13.89 -7.46
C VAL A 27 -4.65 14.88 -6.36
N ASP A 28 -3.40 15.30 -6.37
CA ASP A 28 -2.89 16.32 -5.47
C ASP A 28 -3.31 17.74 -5.91
N THR A 29 -2.80 18.77 -5.22
CA THR A 29 -3.08 20.17 -5.52
C THR A 29 -2.60 20.63 -6.91
N ARG A 30 -1.73 19.86 -7.57
CA ARG A 30 -1.27 20.09 -8.95
C ARG A 30 -2.21 19.44 -9.97
N GLY A 31 -3.23 18.71 -9.52
CA GLY A 31 -4.11 17.91 -10.37
C GLY A 31 -3.42 16.63 -10.88
N LEU A 32 -2.36 16.17 -10.20
CA LEU A 32 -1.59 14.99 -10.58
C LEU A 32 -1.63 13.92 -9.48
N MET A 33 -1.54 12.66 -9.88
CA MET A 33 -1.33 11.51 -9.01
C MET A 33 0.00 10.83 -9.36
N ASP A 34 0.62 10.22 -8.35
CA ASP A 34 1.90 9.53 -8.48
C ASP A 34 1.68 8.02 -8.52
N ILE A 35 2.11 7.40 -9.62
CA ILE A 35 1.98 5.95 -9.84
C ILE A 35 3.36 5.37 -10.15
N ILE A 36 3.68 4.19 -9.63
CA ILE A 36 4.94 3.50 -9.91
C ILE A 36 4.69 2.32 -10.86
N ASP A 37 5.45 2.27 -11.96
CA ASP A 37 5.56 1.09 -12.82
C ASP A 37 6.93 0.42 -12.59
N VAL A 38 6.93 -0.78 -12.02
CA VAL A 38 8.11 -1.63 -11.89
C VAL A 38 8.08 -2.70 -12.98
N HIS A 39 9.06 -2.69 -13.87
CA HIS A 39 9.17 -3.68 -14.93
C HIS A 39 10.60 -3.92 -15.40
N LYS A 40 10.79 -5.02 -16.14
CA LYS A 40 12.07 -5.32 -16.81
C LYS A 40 12.20 -4.45 -18.06
N CYS A 41 13.22 -3.60 -18.04
CA CYS A 41 13.52 -2.62 -19.08
C CYS A 41 14.64 -3.13 -20.02
N LYS A 42 15.25 -2.22 -20.80
CA LYS A 42 16.36 -2.56 -21.71
C LYS A 42 17.48 -3.29 -20.96
N GLY A 43 17.92 -4.43 -21.49
CA GLY A 43 18.95 -5.28 -20.85
C GLY A 43 18.42 -6.19 -19.74
N ASN A 44 17.10 -6.40 -19.65
CA ASN A 44 16.45 -7.29 -18.68
C ASN A 44 16.67 -6.90 -17.21
N LYS A 45 17.10 -5.65 -16.95
CA LYS A 45 17.22 -5.09 -15.61
C LYS A 45 15.87 -4.55 -15.13
N GLU A 46 15.54 -4.85 -13.88
CA GLU A 46 14.36 -4.30 -13.22
C GLU A 46 14.56 -2.82 -12.90
N ASN A 47 13.65 -2.00 -13.44
CA ASN A 47 13.61 -0.57 -13.27
C ASN A 47 12.24 -0.16 -12.72
N ALA A 48 12.23 0.84 -11.84
CA ALA A 48 11.03 1.50 -11.38
C ALA A 48 10.91 2.87 -12.06
N ILE A 49 9.72 3.21 -12.54
CA ILE A 49 9.44 4.50 -13.16
C ILE A 49 8.30 5.15 -12.37
N LEU A 50 8.56 6.35 -11.85
CA LEU A 50 7.54 7.20 -11.27
C LEU A 50 6.82 7.93 -12.41
N LEU A 51 5.51 7.75 -12.47
CA LEU A 51 4.60 8.35 -13.43
C LEU A 51 3.79 9.43 -12.72
N HIS A 52 3.79 10.64 -13.30
CA HIS A 52 2.85 11.69 -12.92
C HIS A 52 1.66 11.63 -13.87
N VAL A 53 0.49 11.27 -13.36
CA VAL A 53 -0.73 11.02 -14.13
C VAL A 53 -1.78 12.05 -13.76
N ASP A 54 -2.51 12.61 -14.72
CA ASP A 54 -3.58 13.57 -14.43
C ASP A 54 -4.94 12.90 -14.14
N SER A 55 -5.96 13.71 -13.84
CA SER A 55 -7.34 13.25 -13.61
C SER A 55 -7.97 12.55 -14.81
N ASP A 56 -7.48 12.82 -16.02
CA ASP A 56 -7.94 12.20 -17.27
C ASP A 56 -7.15 10.92 -17.61
N LEU A 57 -6.31 10.44 -16.67
CA LEU A 57 -5.48 9.23 -16.77
C LEU A 57 -4.36 9.32 -17.83
N ASN A 58 -3.96 10.54 -18.20
CA ASN A 58 -2.84 10.77 -19.11
C ASN A 58 -1.53 10.89 -18.33
N VAL A 59 -0.50 10.17 -18.75
CA VAL A 59 0.85 10.30 -18.19
C VAL A 59 1.49 11.60 -18.70
N ARG A 60 1.68 12.55 -17.78
CA ARG A 60 2.27 13.87 -18.06
C ARG A 60 3.79 13.85 -18.00
N THR A 61 4.37 13.02 -17.13
CA THR A 61 5.84 12.94 -16.94
C THR A 61 6.24 11.55 -16.43
N GLN A 62 7.46 11.14 -16.76
CA GLN A 62 8.07 9.87 -16.37
C GLN A 62 9.46 10.11 -15.77
N ILE A 63 9.69 9.63 -14.56
CA ILE A 63 10.97 9.79 -13.86
C ILE A 63 11.51 8.40 -13.53
N PRO A 64 12.60 7.95 -14.19
CA PRO A 64 13.28 6.72 -13.81
C PRO A 64 13.85 6.84 -12.40
N VAL A 65 13.49 5.90 -11.53
CA VAL A 65 14.04 5.81 -10.19
C VAL A 65 15.45 5.20 -10.29
N LYS A 66 16.48 6.02 -10.12
CA LYS A 66 17.88 5.56 -10.18
C LYS A 66 18.19 4.67 -8.97
N LYS A 67 18.83 3.53 -9.18
CA LYS A 67 19.48 2.74 -8.11
C LYS A 67 20.86 3.38 -7.85
N GLU A 68 21.22 3.59 -6.57
CA GLU A 68 22.43 4.36 -6.16
C GLU A 68 23.77 3.84 -6.73
N ASN A 69 23.80 2.64 -7.34
CA ASN A 69 25.00 2.06 -7.94
C ASN A 69 25.29 2.47 -9.39
N ASP A 70 24.41 3.23 -10.07
CA ASP A 70 24.66 3.75 -11.42
C ASP A 70 25.21 5.20 -11.37
N VAL A 71 26.37 5.39 -10.73
CA VAL A 71 27.15 6.62 -10.89
C VAL A 71 27.92 6.52 -12.21
N SER A 72 27.24 6.82 -13.32
CA SER A 72 27.97 7.26 -14.51
C SER A 72 28.38 8.70 -14.31
N SER A 73 29.69 8.92 -14.22
CA SER A 73 30.34 10.22 -14.12
C SER A 73 30.05 11.03 -15.39
N ILE A 74 29.04 11.89 -15.31
CA ILE A 74 28.78 12.91 -16.33
C ILE A 74 29.76 14.06 -16.08
N PRO A 75 30.44 14.60 -17.09
CA PRO A 75 31.29 15.78 -16.93
C PRO A 75 30.47 16.96 -16.41
N GLU A 76 30.95 17.61 -15.34
CA GLU A 76 30.32 18.79 -14.73
C GLU A 76 30.28 19.94 -15.73
N LEU A 77 29.12 20.13 -16.36
CA LEU A 77 28.70 21.46 -16.77
C LEU A 77 28.33 22.24 -15.50
N PRO A 78 28.60 23.55 -15.43
CA PRO A 78 28.25 24.39 -14.29
C PRO A 78 26.72 24.59 -14.28
N LEU A 79 26.02 23.56 -13.84
CA LEU A 79 24.59 23.60 -13.59
C LEU A 79 24.37 24.30 -12.24
N PRO A 80 23.35 25.16 -12.12
CA PRO A 80 23.00 25.76 -10.84
C PRO A 80 22.83 24.66 -9.79
N SER A 81 23.39 24.87 -8.60
CA SER A 81 23.33 23.90 -7.52
C SER A 81 21.88 23.45 -7.30
N PRO A 82 21.60 22.15 -7.26
CA PRO A 82 20.24 21.66 -7.09
C PRO A 82 19.65 22.27 -5.81
N GLN A 83 18.58 23.04 -5.97
CA GLN A 83 17.81 23.54 -4.83
C GLN A 83 17.28 22.32 -4.06
N LYS A 84 17.47 22.32 -2.73
CA LYS A 84 16.96 21.28 -1.85
C LYS A 84 15.44 21.22 -2.05
N VAL A 85 14.95 20.17 -2.70
CA VAL A 85 13.52 20.00 -2.93
C VAL A 85 12.87 19.80 -1.56
N GLU A 86 11.99 20.73 -1.17
CA GLU A 86 11.20 20.56 0.05
C GLU A 86 10.26 19.36 -0.13
N ARG A 87 10.33 18.42 0.81
CA ARG A 87 9.42 17.27 0.83
C ARG A 87 8.03 17.74 1.23
N SER A 88 7.02 17.27 0.51
CA SER A 88 5.63 17.55 0.88
C SER A 88 5.27 16.74 2.12
N LYS A 89 5.09 17.41 3.26
CA LYS A 89 4.64 16.79 4.51
C LYS A 89 3.12 16.62 4.46
N ILE A 90 2.64 15.41 4.70
CA ILE A 90 1.23 15.05 4.68
C ILE A 90 0.90 14.39 6.02
N GLU A 91 -0.03 15.00 6.76
CA GLU A 91 -0.46 14.46 8.05
C GLU A 91 -1.46 13.32 7.85
N ILE A 92 -1.20 12.20 8.51
CA ILE A 92 -2.12 11.06 8.60
C ILE A 92 -3.10 11.39 9.72
N ILE A 93 -4.30 11.84 9.36
CA ILE A 93 -5.33 12.20 10.32
C ILE A 93 -6.19 10.97 10.59
N THR A 94 -6.14 10.43 11.81
CA THR A 94 -7.10 9.42 12.25
C THR A 94 -8.38 10.10 12.73
N ASP A 95 -9.53 9.49 12.45
CA ASP A 95 -10.81 9.91 13.03
C ASP A 95 -10.66 10.10 14.55
N HIS A 96 -11.09 11.24 15.06
CA HIS A 96 -10.99 11.65 16.47
C HIS A 96 -11.74 10.70 17.41
N LEU A 97 -12.66 9.89 16.87
CA LEU A 97 -13.35 8.82 17.61
C LEU A 97 -12.50 7.56 17.79
N ILE A 98 -11.43 7.39 17.01
CA ILE A 98 -10.54 6.22 17.05
C ILE A 98 -9.24 6.62 17.74
N ARG A 99 -9.17 6.34 19.04
CA ARG A 99 -7.97 6.55 19.84
C ARG A 99 -6.93 5.49 19.50
N ILE A 100 -5.87 5.88 18.81
CA ILE A 100 -4.61 5.14 18.72
C ILE A 100 -3.97 5.13 20.11
N ARG A 101 -3.51 3.97 20.58
CA ARG A 101 -3.08 3.79 21.99
C ARG A 101 -1.65 3.31 22.14
N ASN A 102 -1.16 2.51 21.21
CA ASN A 102 0.14 1.86 21.31
C ASN A 102 1.19 2.53 20.42
N ILE A 103 0.80 3.43 19.52
CA ILE A 103 1.69 4.17 18.63
C ILE A 103 1.56 5.67 18.91
N ASP A 104 2.66 6.30 19.31
CA ASP A 104 2.72 7.74 19.58
C ASP A 104 3.16 8.53 18.36
N PHE A 105 4.06 7.95 17.56
CA PHE A 105 4.63 8.56 16.37
C PHE A 105 4.79 7.51 15.29
N PHE A 106 4.40 7.84 14.07
CA PHE A 106 4.66 7.03 12.89
C PHE A 106 4.96 7.93 11.70
N GLN A 107 6.08 7.68 11.03
CA GLN A 107 6.48 8.47 9.87
C GLN A 107 6.98 7.56 8.76
N ILE A 108 6.50 7.80 7.55
CA ILE A 108 7.04 7.24 6.31
C ILE A 108 7.60 8.39 5.49
N ASN A 109 8.91 8.40 5.32
CA ASN A 109 9.61 9.31 4.44
C ASN A 109 9.90 8.59 3.12
N ASP A 110 9.02 8.82 2.15
CA ASP A 110 9.07 8.26 0.81
C ASP A 110 9.99 9.13 -0.06
N LYS A 111 11.22 8.65 -0.25
CA LYS A 111 12.26 9.33 -1.02
C LYS A 111 11.99 9.25 -2.52
N ILE A 112 11.21 8.25 -2.99
CA ILE A 112 10.84 8.11 -4.40
C ILE A 112 9.85 9.20 -4.79
N ARG A 113 8.80 9.39 -3.98
CA ARG A 113 7.70 10.33 -4.27
C ARG A 113 7.91 11.70 -3.64
N ASN A 114 9.01 11.89 -2.91
CA ASN A 114 9.36 13.11 -2.19
C ASN A 114 8.26 13.55 -1.20
N LYS A 115 7.67 12.58 -0.50
CA LYS A 115 6.56 12.76 0.44
C LYS A 115 6.97 12.30 1.83
N ILE A 116 6.51 13.02 2.86
CA ILE A 116 6.63 12.60 4.26
C ILE A 116 5.22 12.42 4.79
N PHE A 117 4.82 11.19 5.03
CA PHE A 117 3.58 10.88 5.73
C PHE A 117 3.87 10.78 7.21
N VAL A 118 3.09 11.48 8.03
CA VAL A 118 3.39 11.59 9.46
C VAL A 118 2.12 11.55 10.30
N PHE A 119 2.18 10.74 11.34
CA PHE A 119 1.25 10.71 12.44
C PHE A 119 2.03 11.03 13.71
N ASP A 120 1.57 12.00 14.48
CA ASP A 120 2.26 12.47 15.67
C ASP A 120 1.24 12.83 16.75
N GLN A 121 1.27 12.08 17.85
CA GLN A 121 0.53 12.35 19.08
C GLN A 121 1.47 12.70 20.23
N THR A 122 2.77 12.85 19.95
CA THR A 122 3.75 13.14 20.97
C THR A 122 3.61 14.58 21.45
N ASN A 123 3.62 14.76 22.77
CA ASN A 123 3.75 16.08 23.40
C ASN A 123 5.23 16.48 23.59
N LYS A 124 6.20 15.69 23.09
CA LYS A 124 7.64 15.85 23.34
C LYS A 124 8.46 15.49 22.08
N ASN A 125 9.41 16.35 21.75
CA ASN A 125 10.21 16.27 20.52
C ASN A 125 11.42 15.31 20.57
N ASP A 126 11.76 14.73 21.73
CA ASP A 126 12.95 13.87 21.91
C ASP A 126 12.57 12.53 22.55
N LEU A 127 12.15 11.57 21.73
CA LEU A 127 11.92 10.19 22.15
C LEU A 127 12.64 9.25 21.19
N ASP A 128 13.17 8.15 21.74
CA ASP A 128 13.92 7.16 20.97
C ASP A 128 13.00 6.47 19.96
N LYS A 129 13.16 6.84 18.68
CA LYS A 129 12.42 6.27 17.57
C LYS A 129 13.13 5.04 17.05
N ILE A 130 12.37 4.00 16.74
CA ILE A 130 12.89 2.86 16.00
C ILE A 130 12.80 3.19 14.52
N ILE A 131 13.94 3.12 13.84
CA ILE A 131 14.08 3.55 12.45
C ILE A 131 14.56 2.36 11.60
N ILE A 132 13.92 2.21 10.45
CA ILE A 132 14.51 1.48 9.32
C ILE A 132 14.71 2.48 8.17
N ASP A 133 15.85 2.37 7.50
CA ASP A 133 16.22 3.30 6.43
C ASP A 133 16.86 2.53 5.28
N ASP A 134 16.47 2.88 4.06
CA ASP A 134 17.14 2.49 2.83
C ASP A 134 17.13 3.62 1.78
N GLN A 135 17.64 3.36 0.58
CA GLN A 135 17.74 4.36 -0.49
C GLN A 135 16.40 4.96 -0.94
N PHE A 136 15.27 4.28 -0.71
CA PHE A 136 13.94 4.65 -1.21
C PHE A 136 12.96 5.03 -0.11
N LEU A 137 13.10 4.46 1.07
CA LEU A 137 12.12 4.57 2.15
C LEU A 137 12.83 4.63 3.50
N GLU A 138 12.35 5.54 4.33
CA GLU A 138 12.69 5.59 5.75
C GLU A 138 11.38 5.50 6.55
N ILE A 139 11.28 4.54 7.46
CA ILE A 139 10.12 4.38 8.33
C ILE A 139 10.57 4.51 9.77
N GLN A 140 9.88 5.38 10.51
CA GLN A 140 10.14 5.65 11.91
C GLN A 140 8.88 5.38 12.72
N ILE A 141 9.03 4.76 13.89
CA ILE A 141 7.93 4.54 14.81
C ILE A 141 8.36 4.74 16.26
N LEU A 142 7.41 5.20 17.07
CA LEU A 142 7.50 5.26 18.52
C LEU A 142 6.23 4.64 19.10
N THR A 143 6.40 3.79 20.11
CA THR A 143 5.29 3.09 20.78
C THR A 143 5.28 3.39 22.27
N GLU A 144 4.10 3.57 22.88
CA GLU A 144 3.97 3.85 24.32
C GLU A 144 4.50 2.71 25.21
N LYS A 145 4.43 1.46 24.74
CA LYS A 145 4.75 0.26 25.52
C LYS A 145 6.18 -0.22 25.28
N GLU A 146 6.74 -0.92 26.28
CA GLU A 146 7.95 -1.76 26.17
C GLU A 146 7.71 -2.95 25.21
N VAL A 147 7.49 -2.65 23.94
CA VAL A 147 7.53 -3.64 22.87
C VAL A 147 8.98 -3.86 22.50
N GLN A 148 9.39 -5.11 22.35
CA GLN A 148 10.77 -5.43 22.01
C GLN A 148 11.15 -4.80 20.66
N GLU A 149 12.28 -4.09 20.62
CA GLU A 149 12.76 -3.39 19.42
C GLU A 149 12.87 -4.32 18.20
N ASN A 150 13.32 -5.57 18.41
CA ASN A 150 13.44 -6.57 17.35
C ASN A 150 12.08 -6.91 16.71
N GLN A 151 11.01 -6.98 17.51
CA GLN A 151 9.66 -7.22 17.02
C GLN A 151 9.16 -6.05 16.18
N ILE A 152 9.38 -4.81 16.64
CA ILE A 152 9.03 -3.61 15.88
C ILE A 152 9.80 -3.56 14.57
N LYS A 153 11.11 -3.85 14.58
CA LYS A 153 11.92 -3.91 13.35
C LYS A 153 11.40 -4.94 12.35
N LYS A 154 10.86 -6.09 12.82
CA LYS A 154 10.20 -7.06 11.93
C LYS A 154 8.97 -6.43 11.27
N TRP A 155 8.09 -5.80 12.04
CA TRP A 155 6.93 -5.08 11.52
C TRP A 155 7.31 -4.01 10.49
N LEU A 156 8.28 -3.16 10.80
CA LEU A 156 8.69 -2.10 9.89
C LEU A 156 9.28 -2.65 8.58
N ASN A 157 10.11 -3.70 8.63
CA ASN A 157 10.71 -4.27 7.41
C ASN A 157 9.65 -4.83 6.45
N GLU A 158 8.58 -5.40 6.98
CA GLU A 158 7.48 -5.97 6.20
C GLU A 158 6.60 -4.87 5.60
N ILE A 159 6.35 -3.79 6.36
CA ILE A 159 5.73 -2.57 5.81
C ILE A 159 6.58 -2.03 4.65
N LYS A 160 7.91 -1.94 4.83
CA LYS A 160 8.82 -1.47 3.78
C LYS A 160 8.72 -2.34 2.52
N GLU A 161 8.74 -3.66 2.68
CA GLU A 161 8.62 -4.58 1.57
C GLU A 161 7.28 -4.40 0.83
N ALA A 162 6.16 -4.43 1.56
CA ALA A 162 4.83 -4.26 0.99
C ALA A 162 4.65 -2.88 0.32
N TYR A 163 5.17 -1.81 0.94
CA TYR A 163 5.11 -0.45 0.42
C TYR A 163 5.90 -0.29 -0.87
N SER A 164 7.07 -0.92 -0.97
CA SER A 164 7.92 -0.87 -2.17
C SER A 164 7.25 -1.50 -3.39
N LYS A 165 6.36 -2.48 -3.18
CA LYS A 165 5.59 -3.15 -4.24
C LYS A 165 4.33 -2.38 -4.64
N ALA A 166 3.88 -1.43 -3.81
CA ALA A 166 2.63 -0.72 -4.04
C ALA A 166 2.75 0.29 -5.19
N ILE A 167 1.87 0.13 -6.18
CA ILE A 167 1.83 0.94 -7.40
C ILE A 167 1.32 2.35 -7.12
N TYR A 168 0.41 2.49 -6.15
CA TYR A 168 -0.15 3.76 -5.72
C TYR A 168 -0.27 3.75 -4.20
N ILE A 169 0.04 4.88 -3.56
CA ILE A 169 -0.06 5.03 -2.12
C ILE A 169 -1.20 5.99 -1.82
N ASP A 170 -2.27 5.46 -1.24
CA ASP A 170 -3.39 6.26 -0.76
C ASP A 170 -3.19 6.65 0.70
N ILE A 171 -3.51 7.90 1.04
CA ILE A 171 -3.48 8.32 2.43
C ILE A 171 -4.47 7.52 3.29
N LYS A 172 -5.62 7.12 2.73
CA LYS A 172 -6.58 6.31 3.46
C LYS A 172 -6.01 4.94 3.80
N ALA A 173 -5.26 4.33 2.89
CA ALA A 173 -4.58 3.07 3.17
C ALA A 173 -3.57 3.23 4.32
N LEU A 174 -2.86 4.36 4.40
CA LEU A 174 -1.94 4.65 5.50
C LEU A 174 -2.65 4.89 6.84
N GLU A 175 -3.81 5.57 6.84
CA GLU A 175 -4.64 5.70 8.04
C GLU A 175 -5.11 4.33 8.55
N LEU A 176 -5.51 3.44 7.64
CA LEU A 176 -5.97 2.09 7.96
C LEU A 176 -4.82 1.19 8.42
N LEU A 177 -3.64 1.33 7.82
CA LEU A 177 -2.40 0.69 8.25
C LEU A 177 -2.09 1.07 9.69
N LEU A 178 -2.11 2.37 10.02
CA LEU A 178 -1.83 2.84 11.37
C LEU A 178 -2.79 2.22 12.40
N LYS A 179 -4.09 2.16 12.10
CA LYS A 179 -5.10 1.53 12.97
C LYS A 179 -4.85 0.02 13.13
N PHE A 180 -4.45 -0.65 12.05
CA PHE A 180 -4.12 -2.07 12.11
C PHE A 180 -2.87 -2.32 12.97
N LEU A 181 -1.81 -1.54 12.74
CA LEU A 181 -0.57 -1.62 13.51
C LEU A 181 -0.81 -1.33 14.98
N ASP A 182 -1.62 -0.33 15.32
CA ASP A 182 -1.92 0.02 16.71
C ASP A 182 -2.41 -1.19 17.51
N ASN A 183 -3.25 -2.04 16.91
CA ASN A 183 -3.78 -3.23 17.56
C ASN A 183 -2.80 -4.41 17.57
N LYS A 184 -1.88 -4.48 16.61
CA LYS A 184 -1.09 -5.68 16.31
C LYS A 184 0.37 -5.60 16.70
N ILE A 185 0.95 -4.41 16.73
CA ILE A 185 2.39 -4.20 16.89
C ILE A 185 2.95 -4.73 18.22
N ILE A 186 2.09 -4.85 19.24
CA ILE A 186 2.43 -5.43 20.54
C ILE A 186 2.66 -6.94 20.49
N ASN A 187 2.20 -7.63 19.45
CA ASN A 187 2.35 -9.07 19.27
C ASN A 187 3.40 -9.39 18.19
N GLU A 188 3.95 -10.61 18.27
CA GLU A 188 4.76 -11.15 17.18
C GLU A 188 3.94 -11.24 15.90
N MET A 189 4.57 -10.86 14.79
CA MET A 189 3.94 -10.91 13.47
C MET A 189 3.74 -12.35 13.01
N SER A 190 2.48 -12.68 12.69
CA SER A 190 2.09 -13.92 12.02
C SER A 190 2.12 -13.78 10.48
N LEU A 191 2.02 -14.91 9.77
CA LEU A 191 1.87 -14.92 8.30
C LEU A 191 0.60 -14.20 7.85
N ASN A 192 -0.51 -14.40 8.56
CA ASN A 192 -1.77 -13.71 8.28
C ASN A 192 -1.63 -12.19 8.41
N ASP A 193 -0.82 -11.71 9.36
CA ASP A 193 -0.54 -10.28 9.50
C ASP A 193 0.32 -9.73 8.35
N GLN A 194 1.28 -10.50 7.83
CA GLN A 194 2.06 -10.13 6.64
C GLN A 194 1.15 -9.96 5.42
N ILE A 195 0.28 -10.93 5.17
CA ILE A 195 -0.71 -10.86 4.08
C ILE A 195 -1.60 -9.64 4.29
N ALA A 196 -2.12 -9.44 5.51
CA ALA A 196 -2.96 -8.27 5.82
C ALA A 196 -2.24 -6.95 5.48
N LEU A 197 -0.97 -6.76 5.83
CA LEU A 197 -0.21 -5.56 5.47
C LEU A 197 -0.19 -5.29 3.96
N GLU A 198 0.06 -6.33 3.16
CA GLU A 198 0.04 -6.23 1.70
C GLU A 198 -1.36 -5.83 1.19
N LEU A 199 -2.43 -6.42 1.75
CA LEU A 199 -3.81 -6.10 1.39
C LEU A 199 -4.19 -4.66 1.77
N ILE A 200 -3.74 -4.15 2.93
CA ILE A 200 -4.03 -2.78 3.36
C ILE A 200 -3.41 -1.78 2.39
N LEU A 201 -2.12 -1.94 2.10
CA LEU A 201 -1.36 -1.01 1.25
C LEU A 201 -1.84 -1.03 -0.21
N ASN A 202 -2.42 -2.14 -0.66
CA ASN A 202 -3.00 -2.25 -1.99
C ASN A 202 -4.54 -2.17 -2.00
N SER A 203 -5.18 -1.76 -0.89
CA SER A 203 -6.62 -1.90 -0.70
C SER A 203 -7.50 -1.21 -1.75
N ILE A 204 -6.98 -0.19 -2.43
CA ILE A 204 -7.68 0.51 -3.52
C ILE A 204 -7.32 -0.01 -4.93
N CYS A 205 -6.21 -0.74 -5.05
CA CYS A 205 -5.65 -1.26 -6.30
C CYS A 205 -5.78 -2.80 -6.43
N SER A 206 -6.40 -3.44 -5.45
CA SER A 206 -6.56 -4.88 -5.38
C SER A 206 -8.04 -5.25 -5.34
N ILE A 207 -8.42 -6.23 -6.16
CA ILE A 207 -9.79 -6.73 -6.28
C ILE A 207 -9.83 -8.14 -5.70
N PRO A 208 -10.58 -8.37 -4.61
CA PRO A 208 -10.75 -9.71 -4.06
C PRO A 208 -11.81 -10.48 -4.85
N GLN A 209 -11.50 -11.71 -5.24
CA GLN A 209 -12.39 -12.61 -5.95
C GLN A 209 -12.33 -14.03 -5.40
N THR A 210 -13.47 -14.70 -5.25
CA THR A 210 -13.51 -16.13 -4.89
C THR A 210 -12.95 -16.99 -6.02
N ILE A 211 -12.07 -17.95 -5.70
CA ILE A 211 -11.49 -18.88 -6.70
C ILE A 211 -12.41 -20.07 -6.97
N LYS A 212 -13.10 -20.56 -5.93
CA LYS A 212 -13.94 -21.74 -5.98
C LYS A 212 -15.41 -21.31 -6.02
N GLU A 213 -16.10 -21.65 -7.12
CA GLU A 213 -17.52 -21.32 -7.29
C GLU A 213 -18.42 -22.14 -6.34
N ASP A 214 -17.96 -23.33 -5.97
CA ASP A 214 -18.61 -24.31 -5.10
C ASP A 214 -17.67 -24.70 -3.95
N ILE A 215 -17.48 -23.83 -2.96
CA ILE A 215 -16.97 -24.31 -1.68
C ILE A 215 -18.18 -24.78 -0.88
N GLU A 216 -18.22 -26.07 -0.55
CA GLU A 216 -19.11 -26.54 0.50
C GLU A 216 -18.67 -25.85 1.79
N PHE A 217 -19.41 -24.80 2.15
CA PHE A 217 -19.10 -23.89 3.23
C PHE A 217 -18.71 -24.71 4.47
N GLU A 218 -19.45 -25.75 4.82
CA GLU A 218 -19.23 -26.61 5.99
C GLU A 218 -17.78 -27.04 6.28
N GLU A 219 -16.91 -27.25 5.27
CA GLU A 219 -15.50 -27.62 5.50
C GLU A 219 -14.62 -26.45 6.01
N ILE A 220 -14.89 -25.20 5.61
CA ILE A 220 -14.13 -24.02 6.06
C ILE A 220 -14.45 -23.67 7.52
N PHE A 221 -15.66 -24.00 8.00
CA PHE A 221 -16.23 -23.52 9.25
C PHE A 221 -16.21 -24.55 10.39
N ASN A 222 -15.57 -25.71 10.18
CA ASN A 222 -15.40 -26.69 11.24
C ASN A 222 -14.61 -26.08 12.42
N GLY A 223 -15.33 -25.62 13.45
CA GLY A 223 -14.77 -25.04 14.67
C GLY A 223 -14.93 -23.52 14.84
N ILE A 224 -15.64 -22.84 13.94
CA ILE A 224 -15.88 -21.38 13.99
C ILE A 224 -17.25 -21.10 14.66
N ASP A 225 -17.34 -20.16 15.60
CA ASP A 225 -18.63 -19.79 16.21
C ASP A 225 -19.56 -19.11 15.18
N THR A 226 -20.87 -19.21 15.41
CA THR A 226 -21.96 -18.73 14.57
C THR A 226 -21.86 -17.28 14.11
N VAL A 227 -21.24 -16.39 14.90
CA VAL A 227 -21.04 -14.98 14.55
C VAL A 227 -19.91 -14.81 13.54
N GLU A 228 -18.77 -15.46 13.78
CA GLU A 228 -17.64 -15.48 12.84
C GLU A 228 -18.03 -16.15 11.52
N SER A 229 -18.93 -17.13 11.57
CA SER A 229 -19.48 -17.78 10.38
C SER A 229 -20.29 -16.82 9.49
N ARG A 230 -21.29 -16.11 10.04
CA ARG A 230 -22.10 -15.14 9.27
C ARG A 230 -21.27 -14.01 8.65
N ASN A 231 -20.24 -13.63 9.38
CA ASN A 231 -19.29 -12.60 8.98
C ASN A 231 -18.48 -13.03 7.75
N LEU A 232 -17.99 -14.26 7.76
CA LEU A 232 -17.24 -14.83 6.63
C LEU A 232 -18.13 -14.98 5.39
N ASP A 233 -19.39 -15.41 5.56
CA ASP A 233 -20.37 -15.52 4.47
C ASP A 233 -20.59 -14.18 3.75
N SER A 234 -20.74 -13.10 4.52
CA SER A 234 -20.94 -11.76 3.96
C SER A 234 -19.75 -11.30 3.11
N ILE A 235 -18.52 -11.62 3.54
CA ILE A 235 -17.31 -11.29 2.78
C ILE A 235 -17.23 -12.12 1.50
N LEU A 236 -17.48 -13.43 1.60
CA LEU A 236 -17.45 -14.33 0.44
C LEU A 236 -18.51 -13.95 -0.60
N GLU A 237 -19.73 -13.64 -0.17
CA GLU A 237 -20.81 -13.20 -1.05
C GLU A 237 -20.40 -11.95 -1.85
N LYS A 238 -19.78 -10.96 -1.18
CA LYS A 238 -19.29 -9.75 -1.84
C LYS A 238 -18.09 -9.97 -2.74
N CYS A 239 -17.27 -10.99 -2.48
CA CYS A 239 -16.12 -11.34 -3.32
C CYS A 239 -16.52 -12.26 -4.49
N LYS A 240 -17.70 -12.89 -4.44
CA LYS A 240 -18.18 -13.78 -5.50
C LYS A 240 -18.42 -13.00 -6.79
N ASN A 241 -17.71 -13.37 -7.85
CA ASN A 241 -17.76 -12.70 -9.17
C ASN A 241 -17.47 -11.18 -9.11
N ASN A 242 -16.71 -10.74 -8.10
CA ASN A 242 -16.39 -9.32 -7.95
C ASN A 242 -15.31 -8.88 -8.95
N GLU A 243 -15.72 -8.29 -10.07
CA GLU A 243 -14.79 -7.81 -11.10
C GLU A 243 -14.42 -6.33 -10.96
N LYS A 244 -15.08 -5.60 -10.06
CA LYS A 244 -15.07 -4.13 -10.09
C LYS A 244 -14.64 -3.47 -8.80
N ASN A 245 -15.04 -4.03 -7.65
CA ASN A 245 -14.88 -3.36 -6.37
C ASN A 245 -13.55 -3.76 -5.74
N ASN A 246 -12.75 -2.77 -5.39
CA ASN A 246 -11.51 -3.01 -4.65
C ASN A 246 -11.78 -3.40 -3.19
N ILE A 247 -10.75 -3.86 -2.48
CA ILE A 247 -10.84 -4.28 -1.06
C ILE A 247 -11.50 -3.20 -0.19
N LEU A 248 -11.12 -1.93 -0.37
CA LEU A 248 -11.67 -0.84 0.43
C LEU A 248 -13.17 -0.59 0.14
N GLN A 249 -13.60 -0.72 -1.12
CA GLN A 249 -14.99 -0.60 -1.52
C GLN A 249 -15.84 -1.73 -0.95
N VAL A 250 -15.35 -2.98 -1.03
CA VAL A 250 -16.01 -4.13 -0.41
C VAL A 250 -16.16 -3.92 1.09
N TYR A 251 -15.11 -3.45 1.77
CA TYR A 251 -15.20 -3.08 3.18
C TYR A 251 -16.26 -2.01 3.43
N ASN A 252 -16.31 -0.94 2.63
CA ASN A 252 -17.27 0.15 2.84
C ASN A 252 -18.73 -0.31 2.73
N GLU A 253 -19.01 -1.34 1.94
CA GLU A 253 -20.33 -1.99 1.88
C GLU A 253 -20.63 -2.83 3.13
N LEU A 254 -19.59 -3.36 3.80
CA LEU A 254 -19.68 -4.25 4.96
C LEU A 254 -19.38 -3.57 6.30
N LYS A 255 -18.99 -2.30 6.32
CA LYS A 255 -18.44 -1.58 7.49
C LYS A 255 -19.34 -1.53 8.73
N ASN A 256 -20.64 -1.81 8.58
CA ASN A 256 -21.57 -1.87 9.70
C ASN A 256 -21.42 -3.18 10.50
N ASN A 257 -20.77 -4.20 9.92
CA ASN A 257 -20.59 -5.52 10.51
C ASN A 257 -19.17 -5.72 11.07
N PHE A 258 -18.21 -4.89 10.65
CA PHE A 258 -16.78 -5.07 10.94
C PHE A 258 -16.07 -3.75 11.17
N SER A 259 -15.07 -3.77 12.06
CA SER A 259 -13.94 -2.86 11.91
C SER A 259 -13.07 -3.26 10.70
N PHE A 260 -12.36 -2.30 10.12
CA PHE A 260 -11.46 -2.61 9.01
C PHE A 260 -10.37 -3.64 9.38
N SER A 261 -9.86 -3.59 10.61
CA SER A 261 -8.84 -4.53 11.10
C SER A 261 -9.36 -5.96 11.21
N GLU A 262 -10.62 -6.15 11.59
CA GLU A 262 -11.26 -7.48 11.58
C GLU A 262 -11.48 -7.96 10.15
N TYR A 263 -12.08 -7.11 9.30
CA TYR A 263 -12.32 -7.42 7.89
C TYR A 263 -11.03 -7.86 7.17
N ILE A 264 -9.94 -7.10 7.33
CA ILE A 264 -8.69 -7.40 6.64
C ILE A 264 -8.01 -8.67 7.18
N SER A 265 -8.16 -8.95 8.48
CA SER A 265 -7.65 -10.17 9.10
C SER A 265 -8.39 -11.41 8.60
N ILE A 266 -9.72 -11.32 8.42
CA ILE A 266 -10.53 -12.40 7.82
C ILE A 266 -10.17 -12.58 6.35
N LEU A 267 -10.08 -11.47 5.59
CA LEU A 267 -9.72 -11.51 4.18
C LEU A 267 -8.33 -12.14 3.97
N ALA A 268 -7.35 -11.77 4.79
CA ALA A 268 -6.00 -12.35 4.74
C ALA A 268 -6.03 -13.87 4.96
N ASN A 269 -6.85 -14.36 5.90
CA ASN A 269 -7.00 -15.80 6.16
C ASN A 269 -7.63 -16.52 4.96
N LEU A 270 -8.63 -15.91 4.32
CA LEU A 270 -9.24 -16.44 3.10
C LEU A 270 -8.26 -16.47 1.92
N VAL A 271 -7.34 -15.51 1.85
CA VAL A 271 -6.26 -15.50 0.84
C VAL A 271 -5.23 -16.59 1.16
N GLU A 272 -4.81 -16.72 2.41
CA GLU A 272 -3.88 -17.75 2.89
C GLU A 272 -4.41 -19.16 2.57
N LYS A 273 -5.72 -19.38 2.73
CA LYS A 273 -6.40 -20.65 2.43
C LYS A 273 -6.74 -20.84 0.95
N GLU A 274 -6.31 -19.94 0.07
CA GLU A 274 -6.60 -19.97 -1.37
C GLU A 274 -8.10 -20.01 -1.69
N ILE A 275 -8.93 -19.41 -0.84
CA ILE A 275 -10.37 -19.26 -1.05
C ILE A 275 -10.64 -18.00 -1.88
N ILE A 276 -9.93 -16.91 -1.55
CA ILE A 276 -9.95 -15.65 -2.27
C ILE A 276 -8.62 -15.44 -2.97
N LYS A 277 -8.67 -15.07 -4.24
CA LYS A 277 -7.55 -14.53 -5.00
C LYS A 277 -7.62 -13.02 -5.03
N ILE A 278 -6.46 -12.39 -4.92
CA ILE A 278 -6.31 -10.95 -5.05
C ILE A 278 -5.78 -10.63 -6.45
N PHE A 279 -6.56 -9.87 -7.19
CA PHE A 279 -6.15 -9.33 -8.48
C PHE A 279 -5.64 -7.90 -8.27
N THR A 280 -4.33 -7.73 -8.36
CA THR A 280 -3.67 -6.42 -8.23
C THR A 280 -3.51 -5.80 -9.61
N LEU A 281 -3.77 -4.50 -9.71
CA LEU A 281 -3.48 -3.74 -10.92
C LEU A 281 -1.99 -3.84 -11.26
N MET A 282 -1.65 -3.93 -12.54
CA MET A 282 -0.26 -3.89 -12.99
C MET A 282 -0.16 -3.36 -14.42
N PHE A 283 0.96 -2.73 -14.74
CA PHE A 283 1.29 -2.37 -16.11
C PHE A 283 1.78 -3.59 -16.90
N VAL A 284 1.28 -3.74 -18.12
CA VAL A 284 1.70 -4.78 -19.07
C VAL A 284 2.17 -4.17 -20.39
N ASP A 285 3.01 -4.90 -21.11
CA ASP A 285 3.42 -4.49 -22.47
C ASP A 285 2.21 -4.58 -23.40
N LYS A 286 1.97 -3.52 -24.18
CA LYS A 286 0.94 -3.55 -25.22
C LYS A 286 1.41 -4.48 -26.34
N LYS A 287 0.65 -5.55 -26.59
CA LYS A 287 0.89 -6.50 -27.68
C LYS A 287 0.60 -5.86 -29.04
#